data_AF-A0AA43KMN3-F1
#
_entry.id   AF-A0AA43KMN3-F1
#
_cell.length_a   1.000
_cell.length_b   1.000
_cell.length_c   1.000
_cell.angle_alpha   90.00
_cell.angle_beta   90.00
_cell.angle_gamma   90.00
#
_symmetry.space_group_name_H-M   'P 1'
#
loop_
_entity.id
_entity.type
_entity.pdbx_description
1 polymer ?
#
loop_
_entity_poly.entity_id
_entity_poly.type
_entity_poly.pdbx_seq_one_letter_code
_entity_poly.pdbx_strand_id
1 'polypeptide(L)'
;MNTDNSNTNRKKGGRPKASAVSRKSKTIGVCFSEPELYAIRHRASKAKLPVSVYCHDAILNGVIKEPLKKEELELLRNLSNMGNNLNQLTKTAKFLSSKRLENEGLLLLNAIQTIINKLSDDWKNSKRKKL
;
A
#
# COMPACT_ATOMS: atom_id res chain seq x y z
N MET A 1 29.93 5.51 -32.44
CA MET A 1 29.48 6.70 -33.20
C MET A 1 28.07 6.41 -33.70
N ASN A 2 27.05 7.12 -33.22
CA ASN A 2 25.74 7.23 -33.87
C ASN A 2 25.22 8.63 -33.58
N THR A 3 24.98 9.37 -34.66
CA THR A 3 24.80 10.82 -34.72
C THR A 3 23.36 11.22 -34.41
N ASP A 4 23.15 11.93 -33.30
CA ASP A 4 21.97 12.76 -33.09
C ASP A 4 22.03 13.94 -34.07
N ASN A 5 21.32 13.82 -35.21
CA ASN A 5 21.17 14.91 -36.15
C ASN A 5 20.18 15.94 -35.59
N SER A 6 20.73 16.94 -34.93
CA SER A 6 20.07 18.14 -34.45
C SER A 6 19.61 19.02 -35.62
N ASN A 7 18.50 18.68 -36.28
CA ASN A 7 17.89 19.57 -37.26
C ASN A 7 16.93 20.55 -36.57
N THR A 8 17.51 21.58 -35.94
CA THR A 8 16.80 22.65 -35.24
C THR A 8 16.17 23.64 -36.22
N ASN A 9 15.05 23.26 -36.84
CA ASN A 9 14.18 24.21 -37.53
C ASN A 9 13.26 24.89 -36.50
N ARG A 10 13.86 25.71 -35.62
CA ARG A 10 13.15 26.47 -34.57
C ARG A 10 12.40 27.63 -35.23
N LYS A 11 11.10 27.49 -35.46
CA LYS A 11 10.23 28.63 -35.80
C LYS A 11 10.37 29.69 -34.70
N LYS A 12 10.88 30.88 -35.04
CA LYS A 12 11.06 32.03 -34.14
C LYS A 12 9.69 32.63 -33.82
N GLY A 13 8.98 32.08 -32.84
CA GLY A 13 7.75 32.67 -32.31
C GLY A 13 6.81 31.65 -31.67
N GLY A 14 6.27 32.01 -30.50
CA GLY A 14 5.28 31.24 -29.74
C GLY A 14 5.79 30.70 -28.40
N ARG A 15 4.87 30.32 -27.51
CA ARG A 15 5.21 29.66 -26.24
C ARG A 15 5.91 28.33 -26.56
N PRO A 16 7.10 28.06 -25.97
CA PRO A 16 7.79 26.79 -26.16
C PRO A 16 6.87 25.60 -25.89
N LYS A 17 6.94 24.57 -26.73
CA LYS A 17 6.20 23.33 -26.50
C LYS A 17 6.67 22.71 -25.19
N ALA A 18 5.72 22.28 -24.36
CA ALA A 18 6.04 21.48 -23.17
C ALA A 18 6.76 20.20 -23.60
N SER A 19 7.75 19.79 -22.80
CA SER A 19 8.48 18.53 -23.02
C SER A 19 7.52 17.34 -23.04
N ALA A 20 7.90 16.26 -23.73
CA ALA A 20 7.10 15.03 -23.75
C ALA A 20 6.82 14.48 -22.34
N VAL A 21 7.76 14.67 -21.40
CA VAL A 21 7.68 14.21 -20.01
C VAL A 21 6.71 15.07 -19.18
N SER A 22 6.70 16.39 -19.37
CA SER A 22 5.84 17.31 -18.59
C SER A 22 4.46 17.52 -19.19
N ARG A 23 4.20 17.01 -20.40
CA ARG A 23 2.95 17.22 -21.12
C ARG A 23 1.86 16.28 -20.61
N LYS A 24 0.83 16.84 -19.96
CA LYS A 24 -0.38 16.14 -19.52
C LYS A 24 -1.32 15.84 -20.70
N SER A 25 -0.99 14.86 -21.54
CA SER A 25 -1.76 14.51 -22.76
C SER A 25 -2.70 13.30 -22.60
N LYS A 26 -2.81 12.73 -21.41
CA LYS A 26 -3.65 11.57 -21.11
C LYS A 26 -4.76 11.98 -20.14
N THR A 27 -5.97 11.51 -20.39
CA THR A 27 -7.17 11.87 -19.62
C THR A 27 -7.87 10.60 -19.14
N ILE A 28 -8.34 10.62 -17.90
CA ILE A 28 -9.21 9.60 -17.31
C ILE A 28 -10.56 10.27 -17.05
N GLY A 29 -11.64 9.73 -17.62
CA GLY A 29 -13.01 10.20 -17.37
C GLY A 29 -13.60 9.50 -16.15
N VAL A 30 -14.10 10.26 -15.19
CA VAL A 30 -14.80 9.75 -14.00
C VAL A 30 -16.12 10.49 -13.87
N CYS A 31 -17.21 9.73 -13.74
CA CYS A 31 -18.55 10.27 -13.50
C CYS A 31 -18.82 10.29 -12.00
N PHE A 32 -19.46 11.35 -11.52
CA PHE A 32 -19.83 11.53 -10.12
C PHE A 32 -21.33 11.81 -10.03
N SER A 33 -21.94 11.37 -8.93
CA SER A 33 -23.27 11.85 -8.55
C SER A 33 -23.22 13.31 -8.07
N GLU A 34 -24.37 13.98 -8.05
CA GLU A 34 -24.46 15.37 -7.56
C GLU A 34 -23.91 15.56 -6.13
N PRO A 35 -24.21 14.69 -5.14
CA PRO A 35 -23.63 14.82 -3.80
C PRO A 35 -22.11 14.67 -3.77
N GLU A 36 -21.55 13.75 -4.57
CA GLU A 36 -20.11 13.53 -4.66
C GLU A 36 -19.41 14.73 -5.29
N LEU A 37 -19.99 15.29 -6.36
CA LEU A 37 -19.45 16.49 -7.02
C LEU A 37 -19.47 17.70 -6.08
N TYR A 38 -20.54 17.87 -5.30
CA TYR A 38 -20.62 18.90 -4.27
C TYR A 38 -19.51 18.73 -3.22
N ALA A 39 -19.31 17.51 -2.71
CA ALA A 39 -18.26 17.23 -1.74
C ALA A 39 -16.85 17.52 -2.28
N ILE A 40 -16.58 17.16 -3.54
CA ILE A 40 -15.30 17.47 -4.21
C ILE A 40 -15.10 18.98 -4.33
N ARG A 41 -16.11 19.72 -4.80
CA ARG A 41 -16.05 21.19 -4.92
C ARG A 41 -15.82 21.86 -3.57
N HIS A 42 -16.50 21.38 -2.52
CA HIS A 42 -16.33 21.88 -1.17
C HIS A 42 -14.91 21.65 -0.64
N ARG A 43 -14.36 20.44 -0.80
CA ARG A 43 -12.97 20.12 -0.40
C ARG A 43 -11.94 20.95 -1.18
N ALA A 44 -12.13 21.11 -2.49
CA ALA A 44 -11.26 21.94 -3.32
C ALA A 44 -11.30 23.42 -2.89
N SER A 45 -12.49 23.95 -2.59
CA SER A 45 -12.69 25.31 -2.06
C SER A 45 -11.96 25.50 -0.72
N LYS A 46 -12.10 24.54 0.21
CA LYS A 46 -11.38 24.54 1.50
C LYS A 46 -9.86 24.53 1.32
N ALA A 47 -9.35 23.83 0.31
CA ALA A 47 -7.94 23.80 -0.05
C ALA A 47 -7.48 25.03 -0.87
N LYS A 48 -8.40 25.93 -1.26
CA LYS A 48 -8.15 27.08 -2.15
C LYS A 48 -7.52 26.68 -3.49
N LEU A 49 -7.91 25.52 -4.02
CA LEU A 49 -7.43 24.98 -5.29
C LEU A 49 -8.58 24.86 -6.29
N PRO A 50 -8.30 25.00 -7.61
CA PRO A 50 -9.28 24.62 -8.61
C PRO A 50 -9.53 23.11 -8.57
N VAL A 51 -10.77 22.70 -8.84
CA VAL A 51 -11.23 21.31 -8.73
C VAL A 51 -10.34 20.33 -9.49
N SER A 52 -9.87 20.70 -10.68
CA SER A 52 -8.99 19.85 -11.49
C SER A 52 -7.63 19.60 -10.84
N VAL A 53 -7.04 20.61 -10.19
CA VAL A 53 -5.76 20.48 -9.49
C VAL A 53 -5.95 19.68 -8.21
N TYR A 54 -7.02 19.97 -7.46
CA TYR A 54 -7.37 19.20 -6.27
C TYR A 54 -7.56 17.71 -6.60
N CYS A 55 -8.35 17.38 -7.62
CA CYS A 55 -8.57 15.99 -8.03
C CYS A 55 -7.27 15.32 -8.51
N HIS A 56 -6.47 16.01 -9.31
CA HIS A 56 -5.19 15.47 -9.78
C HIS A 56 -4.24 15.16 -8.61
N ASP A 57 -4.12 16.07 -7.64
CA ASP A 57 -3.27 15.89 -6.47
C ASP A 57 -3.83 14.81 -5.53
N ALA A 58 -5.14 14.81 -5.30
CA ALA A 58 -5.82 13.80 -4.48
C ALA A 58 -5.70 12.39 -5.07
N ILE A 59 -5.68 12.24 -6.39
CA ILE A 59 -5.47 10.95 -7.06
C ILE A 59 -4.01 10.49 -6.92
N LEU A 60 -3.03 11.41 -7.11
CA LEU A 60 -1.61 11.06 -7.01
C LEU A 60 -1.17 10.76 -5.57
N ASN A 61 -1.71 11.48 -4.60
CA ASN A 61 -1.39 11.32 -3.18
C ASN A 61 -2.35 10.37 -2.46
N GLY A 62 -3.44 9.98 -3.11
CA GLY A 62 -4.44 9.08 -2.57
C GLY A 62 -3.84 7.72 -2.31
N VAL A 63 -3.81 7.30 -1.04
CA VAL A 63 -3.39 5.96 -0.68
C VAL A 63 -4.58 5.02 -0.82
N ILE A 64 -4.62 4.27 -1.93
CA ILE A 64 -5.50 3.11 -2.03
C ILE A 64 -4.79 1.96 -1.32
N LYS A 65 -5.31 1.55 -0.16
CA LYS A 65 -4.81 0.36 0.54
C LYS A 65 -5.18 -0.86 -0.30
N GLU A 66 -4.17 -1.54 -0.85
CA GLU A 66 -4.37 -2.83 -1.48
C GLU A 66 -4.97 -3.81 -0.44
N PRO A 67 -6.02 -4.57 -0.79
CA PRO A 67 -6.49 -5.64 0.07
C PRO A 67 -5.35 -6.59 0.42
N LEU A 68 -5.33 -7.09 1.66
CA LEU A 68 -4.37 -8.12 2.05
C LEU A 68 -4.50 -9.32 1.13
N LYS A 69 -3.37 -9.85 0.65
CA LYS A 69 -3.35 -11.04 -0.19
C LYS A 69 -3.93 -12.22 0.60
N LYS A 70 -4.50 -13.19 -0.12
CA LYS A 70 -5.05 -14.41 0.50
C LYS A 70 -4.01 -15.11 1.40
N GLU A 71 -2.77 -15.15 0.96
CA GLU A 71 -1.63 -15.72 1.71
C GLU A 71 -1.37 -14.99 3.03
N GLU A 72 -1.39 -13.65 3.01
CA GLU A 72 -1.20 -12.81 4.22
C GLU A 72 -2.35 -12.98 5.21
N LEU A 73 -3.59 -13.10 4.71
CA LEU A 73 -4.77 -13.36 5.52
C LEU A 73 -4.73 -14.74 6.18
N GLU A 74 -4.31 -15.78 5.44
CA GLU A 74 -4.12 -17.12 5.99
C GLU A 74 -3.05 -17.12 7.07
N LEU A 75 -1.96 -16.37 6.87
CA LEU A 75 -0.89 -16.26 7.84
C LEU A 75 -1.33 -15.54 9.13
N LEU A 76 -2.12 -14.46 9.02
CA LEU A 76 -2.73 -13.79 10.17
C LEU A 76 -3.72 -14.71 10.92
N ARG A 77 -4.50 -15.50 10.19
CA ARG A 77 -5.40 -16.50 10.77
C ARG A 77 -4.63 -17.57 11.54
N ASN A 78 -3.50 -18.04 10.99
CA ASN A 78 -2.63 -19.00 11.66
C ASN A 78 -2.03 -18.41 12.94
N LEU A 79 -1.65 -17.13 12.95
CA LEU A 79 -1.19 -16.44 14.16
C LEU A 79 -2.27 -16.40 15.24
N SER A 80 -3.50 -16.06 14.85
CA SER A 80 -4.66 -16.07 15.77
C SER A 80 -4.90 -17.46 16.38
N ASN A 81 -4.78 -18.51 15.57
CA ASN A 81 -4.86 -19.89 16.05
C ASN A 81 -3.74 -20.24 17.04
N MET A 82 -2.52 -19.70 16.86
CA MET A 82 -1.46 -19.89 17.86
C MET A 82 -1.79 -19.24 19.20
N GLY A 83 -2.45 -18.07 19.19
CA GLY A 83 -2.97 -17.45 20.42
C GLY A 83 -3.98 -18.34 21.14
N ASN A 84 -4.85 -19.04 20.39
CA ASN A 84 -5.77 -20.02 20.97
C ASN A 84 -5.04 -21.22 21.55
N ASN A 85 -4.02 -21.74 20.87
CA ASN A 85 -3.19 -22.83 21.38
C ASN A 85 -2.47 -22.43 22.68
N LEU A 86 -2.00 -21.18 22.77
CA LEU A 86 -1.38 -20.65 23.99
C LEU A 86 -2.39 -20.60 25.14
N ASN A 87 -3.60 -20.10 24.88
CA ASN A 87 -4.67 -20.06 25.87
C ASN A 87 -5.04 -21.47 26.37
N GLN A 88 -5.03 -22.47 25.49
CA GLN A 88 -5.25 -23.87 25.88
C GLN A 88 -4.10 -24.40 26.74
N LEU A 89 -2.84 -24.13 26.35
CA LEU A 89 -1.67 -24.53 27.13
C LEU A 89 -1.69 -23.92 28.54
N THR A 90 -2.06 -22.64 28.68
CA THR A 90 -2.18 -21.99 29.99
C THR A 90 -3.23 -22.66 30.87
N LYS A 91 -4.38 -23.07 30.31
CA LYS A 91 -5.44 -23.77 31.05
C LYS A 91 -5.02 -25.16 31.50
N THR A 92 -4.23 -25.87 30.68
CA THR A 92 -3.78 -27.23 30.98
C THR A 92 -2.47 -27.27 31.78
N ALA A 93 -1.72 -26.18 31.82
CA ALA A 93 -0.41 -26.07 32.48
C ALA A 93 -0.39 -26.58 33.93
N LYS A 94 -1.46 -26.33 34.70
CA LYS A 94 -1.59 -26.81 36.09
C LYS A 94 -1.56 -28.33 36.23
N PHE A 95 -1.94 -29.06 35.17
CA PHE A 95 -2.03 -30.53 35.17
C PHE A 95 -0.86 -31.19 34.43
N LEU A 96 0.04 -30.40 33.84
CA LEU A 96 1.19 -30.89 33.09
C LEU A 96 2.43 -30.96 33.98
N SER A 97 3.29 -31.94 33.73
CA SER A 97 4.63 -31.94 34.33
C SER A 97 5.49 -30.83 33.72
N SER A 98 6.43 -30.28 34.50
CA SER A 98 7.27 -29.16 34.06
C SER A 98 7.95 -29.42 32.71
N LYS A 99 8.50 -30.62 32.52
CA LYS A 99 9.15 -31.04 31.26
C LYS A 99 8.20 -31.03 30.06
N ARG A 100 6.93 -31.40 30.25
CA ARG A 100 5.95 -31.42 29.17
C ARG A 100 5.47 -30.00 28.85
N LEU A 101 5.26 -29.17 29.87
CA LEU A 101 4.91 -27.77 29.71
C LEU A 101 5.99 -26.99 28.94
N GLU A 102 7.26 -27.21 29.29
CA GLU A 102 8.42 -26.60 28.61
C GLU A 102 8.49 -27.00 27.14
N ASN A 103 8.35 -28.30 26.82
CA ASN A 103 8.38 -28.77 25.44
C ASN A 103 7.25 -28.16 24.59
N GLU A 104 6.01 -28.18 25.08
CA GLU A 104 4.86 -27.60 24.37
C GLU A 104 5.01 -26.07 24.22
N GLY A 105 5.51 -25.40 25.26
CA GLY A 105 5.79 -23.96 25.24
C GLY A 105 6.85 -23.58 24.21
N LEU A 106 7.95 -24.35 24.13
CA LEU A 106 9.01 -24.13 23.15
C LEU A 106 8.53 -24.34 21.71
N LEU A 107 7.74 -25.39 21.46
CA LEU A 107 7.15 -25.63 20.14
C LEU A 107 6.25 -24.47 19.70
N LEU A 108 5.39 -24.00 20.61
CA LEU A 108 4.48 -22.89 20.34
C LEU A 108 5.24 -21.57 20.11
N LEU A 109 6.28 -21.29 20.90
CA LEU A 109 7.13 -20.12 20.72
C LEU A 109 7.81 -20.11 19.35
N ASN A 110 8.40 -21.24 18.95
CA ASN A 110 9.05 -21.38 17.65
C ASN A 110 8.07 -21.20 16.49
N ALA A 111 6.85 -21.73 16.61
CA ALA A 111 5.80 -21.55 15.62
C ALA A 111 5.37 -20.08 15.49
N ILE A 112 5.14 -19.39 16.62
CA ILE A 112 4.82 -17.95 16.63
C ILE A 112 5.95 -17.14 16.01
N GLN A 113 7.20 -17.39 16.40
CA GLN A 113 8.36 -16.68 15.86
C GLN A 113 8.48 -16.87 14.34
N THR A 114 8.22 -18.08 13.85
CA THR A 114 8.24 -18.38 12.41
C THR A 114 7.16 -17.59 11.66
N ILE A 115 5.93 -17.53 12.21
CA ILE A 115 4.83 -16.77 11.61
C ILE A 115 5.14 -15.26 11.61
N ILE A 116 5.63 -14.73 12.72
CA ILE A 116 6.01 -13.31 12.83
C ILE A 116 7.14 -12.97 11.86
N ASN A 117 8.15 -13.83 11.72
CA ASN A 117 9.24 -13.60 10.77
C ASN A 117 8.73 -13.54 9.32
N LYS A 118 7.79 -14.43 8.96
CA LYS A 118 7.12 -14.40 7.65
C LYS A 118 6.35 -13.09 7.41
N LEU A 119 5.59 -12.58 8.40
CA LEU A 119 4.97 -11.24 8.33
C LEU A 119 6.01 -10.12 8.22
N SER A 120 7.15 -10.28 8.89
CA SER A 120 8.21 -9.27 8.96
C SER A 120 8.92 -9.09 7.62
N ASP A 121 9.01 -10.12 6.80
CA ASP A 121 9.64 -9.99 5.49
C ASP A 121 8.73 -9.30 4.45
N ASP A 122 7.40 -9.37 4.64
CA ASP A 122 6.42 -8.69 3.77
C ASP A 122 6.45 -7.15 3.90
N TRP A 123 6.58 -6.60 5.12
CA TRP A 123 6.67 -5.12 5.27
C TRP A 123 7.98 -4.55 4.70
N LYS A 124 9.07 -5.35 4.65
CA LYS A 124 10.33 -4.96 4.00
C LYS A 124 10.15 -4.87 2.48
N ASN A 125 9.28 -5.69 1.90
CA ASN A 125 9.02 -5.72 0.45
C ASN A 125 8.01 -4.64 0.02
N SER A 126 7.07 -4.25 0.89
CA SER A 126 6.09 -3.18 0.64
C SER A 126 6.71 -1.81 0.32
N LYS A 127 7.86 -1.47 0.93
CA LYS A 127 8.53 -0.17 0.72
C LYS A 127 9.23 -0.02 -0.65
N ARG A 128 9.30 -1.08 -1.48
CA ARG A 128 9.93 -1.03 -2.81
C ARG A 128 9.01 -0.59 -3.95
N LYS A 129 7.69 -0.49 -3.73
CA LYS A 129 6.76 0.06 -4.73
C LYS A 129 6.50 1.55 -4.50
N LYS A 130 7.53 2.38 -4.65
CA LYS A 130 7.33 3.77 -5.07
C LYS A 130 7.63 3.81 -6.56
N LEU A 131 6.58 3.81 -7.38
CA LEU A 131 6.65 4.20 -8.78
C LEU A 131 6.70 5.72 -8.88
#